data_AF-A0A6B1AP38-F1
#
_entry.id   AF-A0A6B1AP38-F1
#
_cell.length_a   1.000
_cell.length_b   1.000
_cell.length_c   1.000
_cell.angle_alpha   90.00
_cell.angle_beta   90.00
_cell.angle_gamma   90.00
#
_symmetry.space_group_name_H-M   'P 1'
#
loop_
_entity.id
_entity.type
_entity.pdbx_description
1 polymer ?
#
loop_
_entity_poly.entity_id
_entity_poly.type
_entity_poly.pdbx_seq_one_letter_code
_entity_poly.pdbx_strand_id
1 'polypeptide(L)'
;MSKRMIAGVATVVVLTAGILGWISTAPYLSNQGLGRTPGIIIGGMITPAPSDFTPHNDIPGPLMMKQAGFPPLVIYLSFVGTTDGVITATRPDGGYWAQRVRDRGGDGWLRIGDETYAMTATEILGDERISMLEQWGAKAGRSVDEPVYAGAELLRDWEVFFWTPASAAE
;
A
#
# COMPACT_ATOMS: atom_id res chain seq x y z
N MET A 1 42.63 3.23 20.08
CA MET A 1 41.81 2.42 19.15
C MET A 1 42.70 1.97 17.99
N SER A 2 42.69 0.70 17.57
CA SER A 2 43.61 0.23 16.52
C SER A 2 43.13 0.65 15.12
N LYS A 3 44.05 0.82 14.16
CA LYS A 3 43.70 1.19 12.76
C LYS A 3 42.69 0.21 12.14
N ARG A 4 42.80 -1.09 12.47
CA ARG A 4 41.85 -2.13 12.02
C ARG A 4 40.46 -1.95 12.62
N MET A 5 40.38 -1.56 13.89
CA MET A 5 39.10 -1.30 14.57
C MET A 5 38.42 -0.05 14.02
N ILE A 6 39.17 1.03 13.76
CA ILE A 6 38.65 2.25 13.12
C ILE A 6 38.13 1.94 11.71
N ALA A 7 38.88 1.17 10.92
CA ALA A 7 38.45 0.75 9.59
C ALA A 7 37.16 -0.08 9.65
N GLY A 8 37.06 -1.04 10.57
CA GLY A 8 35.85 -1.85 10.76
C GLY A 8 34.63 -1.02 11.14
N VAL A 9 34.78 -0.09 12.09
CA VAL A 9 33.69 0.84 12.49
C VAL A 9 33.28 1.73 11.32
N ALA A 10 34.23 2.30 10.59
CA ALA A 10 33.94 3.14 9.43
C ALA A 10 33.17 2.37 8.35
N THR A 11 33.55 1.13 8.06
CA THR A 11 32.82 0.28 7.10
C THR A 11 31.39 0.02 7.54
N VAL A 12 31.16 -0.31 8.82
CA VAL A 12 29.80 -0.53 9.34
C VAL A 12 28.97 0.75 9.25
N VAL A 13 29.54 1.91 9.60
CA VAL A 13 28.84 3.20 9.52
C VAL A 13 28.46 3.53 8.08
N VAL A 14 29.38 3.36 7.12
CA VAL A 14 29.11 3.64 5.70
C VAL A 14 28.02 2.71 5.15
N LEU A 15 28.09 1.41 5.46
CA LEU A 15 27.05 0.45 5.03
C LEU A 15 25.70 0.78 5.65
N THR A 16 25.67 1.12 6.94
CA THR A 16 24.44 1.48 7.64
C THR A 16 23.83 2.76 7.06
N ALA A 17 24.64 3.81 6.85
CA ALA A 17 24.20 5.05 6.24
C ALA A 17 23.72 4.84 4.80
N GLY A 18 24.38 3.98 4.03
CA GLY A 18 23.97 3.61 2.68
C GLY A 18 22.62 2.89 2.67
N ILE A 19 22.43 1.91 3.55
CA ILE A 19 21.16 1.17 3.68
C ILE A 19 20.04 2.10 4.14
N LEU A 20 20.25 2.92 5.18
CA LEU A 20 19.26 3.87 5.67
C LEU A 20 18.91 4.93 4.62
N GLY A 21 19.92 5.45 3.91
CA GLY A 21 19.73 6.39 2.81
C GLY A 21 18.92 5.79 1.66
N TRP A 22 19.19 4.54 1.32
CA TRP A 22 18.44 3.81 0.31
C TRP A 22 16.99 3.54 0.74
N ILE A 23 16.76 3.05 1.96
CA ILE A 23 15.40 2.84 2.53
C ILE A 23 14.58 4.13 2.50
N SER A 24 15.25 5.28 2.67
CA SER A 24 14.59 6.58 2.71
C SER A 24 14.29 7.17 1.33
N THR A 25 14.93 6.69 0.25
CA THR A 25 14.89 7.35 -1.06
C THR A 25 14.58 6.45 -2.26
N ALA A 26 14.58 5.12 -2.11
CA ALA A 26 14.37 4.20 -3.22
C ALA A 26 12.99 4.43 -3.89
N PRO A 27 12.92 4.58 -5.23
CA PRO A 27 11.65 4.63 -5.96
C PRO A 27 11.11 3.21 -6.23
N TYR A 28 9.78 3.03 -6.12
CA TYR A 28 9.15 1.70 -6.09
C TYR A 28 8.18 1.50 -7.25
N LEU A 29 8.59 0.74 -8.25
CA LEU A 29 7.73 0.18 -9.31
C LEU A 29 8.38 -1.13 -9.78
N SER A 30 8.43 -2.14 -8.92
CA SER A 30 8.97 -3.46 -9.29
C SER A 30 8.30 -4.59 -8.52
N ASN A 31 7.96 -5.67 -9.24
CA ASN A 31 7.28 -6.86 -8.71
C ASN A 31 8.25 -7.99 -8.32
N GLN A 32 9.57 -7.75 -8.27
CA GLN A 32 10.60 -8.78 -8.02
C GLN A 32 11.75 -8.30 -7.13
N GLY A 33 12.33 -9.22 -6.36
CA GLY A 33 13.57 -9.01 -5.58
C GLY A 33 13.52 -7.84 -4.57
N LEU A 34 14.65 -7.14 -4.43
CA LEU A 34 14.77 -5.90 -3.62
C LEU A 34 13.92 -4.74 -4.15
N GLY A 35 13.27 -4.89 -5.31
CA GLY A 35 12.28 -3.92 -5.79
C GLY A 35 10.94 -3.98 -5.05
N ARG A 36 10.70 -5.04 -4.26
CA ARG A 36 9.49 -5.21 -3.42
C ARG A 36 9.67 -4.73 -1.98
N THR A 37 10.89 -4.40 -1.54
CA THR A 37 11.10 -3.96 -0.14
C THR A 37 10.47 -2.59 0.06
N PRO A 38 9.47 -2.45 0.94
CA PRO A 38 8.73 -1.19 1.11
C PRO A 38 9.59 -0.10 1.74
N GLY A 39 9.31 1.16 1.41
CA GLY A 39 9.84 2.29 2.16
C GLY A 39 9.26 2.36 3.57
N ILE A 40 9.73 3.31 4.39
CA ILE A 40 9.19 3.54 5.75
C ILE A 40 8.53 4.92 5.93
N ILE A 41 8.71 5.81 4.96
CA ILE A 41 8.19 7.18 4.94
C ILE A 41 7.09 7.27 3.88
N ILE A 42 5.85 7.54 4.30
CA ILE A 42 4.71 7.73 3.39
C ILE A 42 4.71 9.13 2.77
N GLY A 43 5.16 10.14 3.52
CA GLY A 43 5.14 11.55 3.12
C GLY A 43 3.73 12.11 3.04
N GLY A 44 3.56 13.22 2.30
CA GLY A 44 2.28 13.91 2.12
C GLY A 44 1.88 14.80 3.30
N MET A 45 0.89 15.66 3.07
CA MET A 45 0.25 16.46 4.12
C MET A 45 -0.84 15.62 4.78
N ILE A 46 -0.83 15.56 6.11
CA ILE A 46 -1.92 14.93 6.87
C ILE A 46 -3.17 15.77 6.70
N THR A 47 -4.19 15.19 6.07
CA THR A 47 -5.43 15.86 5.71
C THR A 47 -6.62 15.09 6.30
N PRO A 48 -7.66 15.78 6.81
CA PRO A 48 -8.92 15.13 7.13
C PRO A 48 -9.45 14.36 5.91
N ALA A 49 -10.03 13.18 6.13
CA ALA A 49 -10.62 12.43 5.04
C ALA A 49 -11.77 13.23 4.39
N PRO A 50 -11.82 13.34 3.06
CA PRO A 50 -12.94 13.97 2.38
C PRO A 50 -14.21 13.14 2.55
N SER A 51 -15.37 13.77 2.35
CA SER A 51 -16.66 13.08 2.32
C SER A 51 -16.90 12.29 1.02
N ASP A 52 -15.99 12.39 0.05
CA ASP A 52 -16.05 11.70 -1.24
C ASP A 52 -14.63 11.54 -1.80
N PHE A 53 -14.22 10.29 -2.05
CA PHE A 53 -12.92 9.98 -2.65
C PHE A 53 -12.98 9.86 -4.17
N THR A 54 -14.15 9.91 -4.82
CA THR A 54 -14.26 9.77 -6.28
C THR A 54 -13.40 10.75 -7.09
N PRO A 55 -13.17 12.02 -6.68
CA PRO A 55 -12.29 12.94 -7.42
C PRO A 55 -10.83 12.47 -7.50
N HIS A 56 -10.41 11.57 -6.60
CA HIS A 56 -9.06 11.01 -6.61
C HIS A 56 -8.82 10.03 -7.75
N ASN A 57 -9.86 9.61 -8.46
CA ASN A 57 -9.72 8.69 -9.59
C ASN A 57 -8.97 9.31 -10.78
N ASP A 58 -8.92 10.65 -10.85
CA ASP A 58 -8.17 11.39 -11.87
C ASP A 58 -6.67 11.53 -11.54
N ILE A 59 -6.25 11.13 -10.33
CA ILE A 59 -4.84 11.18 -9.92
C ILE A 59 -4.10 9.98 -10.53
N PRO A 60 -3.06 10.21 -11.35
CA PRO A 60 -2.34 9.13 -12.00
C PRO A 60 -1.49 8.34 -11.00
N GLY A 61 -1.42 7.03 -11.23
CA GLY A 61 -0.52 6.13 -10.51
C GLY A 61 -1.13 5.48 -9.26
N PRO A 62 -0.36 4.59 -8.62
CA PRO A 62 -0.76 3.93 -7.39
C PRO A 62 -0.80 4.91 -6.21
N LEU A 63 -1.66 4.64 -5.22
CA LEU A 63 -1.56 5.25 -3.90
C LEU A 63 -0.41 4.63 -3.12
N MET A 64 0.05 5.31 -2.07
CA MET A 64 0.94 4.72 -1.06
C MET A 64 0.14 4.38 0.18
N MET A 65 0.31 3.17 0.69
CA MET A 65 -0.36 2.66 1.88
C MET A 65 0.67 2.37 2.96
N LYS A 66 0.39 2.76 4.20
CA LYS A 66 1.21 2.43 5.36
C LYS A 66 0.34 1.93 6.50
N GLN A 67 0.49 0.65 6.88
CA GLN A 67 -0.21 0.11 8.05
C GLN A 67 0.39 0.63 9.36
N ALA A 68 -0.45 0.86 10.35
CA ALA A 68 -0.06 1.18 11.71
C ALA A 68 0.71 0.02 12.37
N GLY A 69 1.69 0.35 13.22
CA GLY A 69 2.55 -0.61 13.93
C GLY A 69 3.82 -1.02 13.17
N PHE A 70 4.51 -2.05 13.68
CA PHE A 70 5.80 -2.51 13.16
C PHE A 70 5.72 -3.83 12.35
N PRO A 71 6.50 -3.97 11.25
CA PRO A 71 7.30 -2.95 10.57
C PRO A 71 6.46 -1.89 9.83
N PRO A 72 6.91 -0.61 9.78
CA PRO A 72 6.15 0.51 9.24
C PRO A 72 6.29 0.64 7.72
N LEU A 73 5.96 -0.44 7.00
CA LEU A 73 6.17 -0.61 5.58
C LEU A 73 5.18 0.24 4.74
N VAL A 74 5.70 0.88 3.68
CA VAL A 74 4.95 1.69 2.72
C VAL A 74 4.83 0.97 1.38
N ILE A 75 3.61 0.56 1.03
CA ILE A 75 3.30 -0.30 -0.11
C ILE A 75 2.48 0.47 -1.13
N TYR A 76 2.75 0.25 -2.41
CA TYR A 76 2.00 0.86 -3.50
C TYR A 76 0.82 -0.02 -3.88
N LEU A 77 -0.37 0.57 -3.93
CA LEU A 77 -1.59 -0.12 -4.31
C LEU A 77 -2.28 0.63 -5.43
N SER A 78 -2.75 -0.11 -6.43
CA SER A 78 -3.79 0.41 -7.32
C SER A 78 -5.09 0.51 -6.54
N PHE A 79 -5.85 1.58 -6.79
CA PHE A 79 -7.01 1.91 -6.01
C PHE A 79 -8.13 2.47 -6.88
N VAL A 80 -9.37 2.42 -6.39
CA VAL A 80 -10.49 3.23 -6.86
C VAL A 80 -11.11 3.97 -5.67
N GLY A 81 -11.29 5.29 -5.81
CA GLY A 81 -11.98 6.12 -4.84
C GLY A 81 -13.50 6.01 -5.05
N THR A 82 -14.22 5.95 -3.94
CA THR A 82 -15.70 5.87 -3.87
C THR A 82 -16.21 7.00 -2.98
N THR A 83 -17.52 7.16 -2.84
CA THR A 83 -18.11 8.13 -1.92
C THR A 83 -17.71 7.86 -0.46
N ASP A 84 -17.60 6.60 -0.08
CA ASP A 84 -17.48 6.21 1.33
C ASP A 84 -16.05 5.82 1.73
N GLY A 85 -15.14 5.73 0.76
CA GLY A 85 -13.78 5.25 1.00
C GLY A 85 -13.02 4.88 -0.26
N VAL A 86 -12.01 4.02 -0.08
CA VAL A 86 -11.09 3.60 -1.15
C VAL A 86 -11.06 2.08 -1.24
N ILE A 87 -11.28 1.55 -2.45
CA ILE A 87 -11.16 0.12 -2.74
C ILE A 87 -9.74 -0.15 -3.23
N THR A 88 -9.10 -1.17 -2.67
CA THR A 88 -7.84 -1.73 -3.14
C THR A 88 -7.99 -3.23 -3.37
N ALA A 89 -7.25 -3.79 -4.32
CA ALA A 89 -7.27 -5.21 -4.62
C ALA A 89 -5.85 -5.79 -4.68
N THR A 90 -5.72 -7.06 -4.29
CA THR A 90 -4.45 -7.79 -4.34
C THR A 90 -4.65 -9.25 -4.66
N ARG A 91 -3.57 -9.92 -5.07
CA ARG A 91 -3.60 -11.33 -5.43
C ARG A 91 -3.90 -12.19 -4.20
N PRO A 92 -4.55 -13.35 -4.35
CA PRO A 92 -4.76 -14.30 -3.26
C PRO A 92 -3.48 -15.11 -2.98
N ASP A 93 -2.35 -14.43 -2.78
CA ASP A 93 -1.02 -15.03 -2.60
C ASP A 93 -0.51 -14.99 -1.15
N GLY A 94 -1.37 -14.59 -0.21
CA GLY A 94 -1.00 -14.44 1.20
C GLY A 94 -0.06 -13.25 1.44
N GLY A 95 -0.20 -12.19 0.65
CA GLY A 95 0.58 -10.98 0.77
C GLY A 95 0.66 -10.44 2.20
N TYR A 96 1.87 -10.07 2.63
CA TYR A 96 2.17 -9.65 4.00
C TYR A 96 1.18 -8.63 4.59
N TRP A 97 0.81 -7.62 3.81
CA TRP A 97 -0.06 -6.55 4.29
C TRP A 97 -1.51 -7.02 4.44
N ALA A 98 -2.00 -7.83 3.50
CA ALA A 98 -3.33 -8.43 3.54
C ALA A 98 -3.46 -9.34 4.78
N GLN A 99 -2.47 -10.20 5.00
CA GLN A 99 -2.42 -11.04 6.20
C GLN A 99 -2.39 -10.20 7.48
N ARG A 100 -1.66 -9.09 7.48
CA ARG A 100 -1.59 -8.20 8.65
C ARG A 100 -2.91 -7.50 8.96
N VAL A 101 -3.72 -7.15 7.95
CA VAL A 101 -5.08 -6.62 8.19
C VAL A 101 -5.89 -7.64 8.99
N ARG A 102 -5.82 -8.92 8.62
CA ARG A 102 -6.52 -10.02 9.30
C ARG A 102 -5.99 -10.26 10.72
N ASP A 103 -4.68 -10.23 10.88
CA ASP A 103 -4.02 -10.61 12.14
C ASP A 103 -4.04 -9.49 13.20
N ARG A 104 -3.97 -8.22 12.77
CA ARG A 104 -3.64 -7.08 13.65
C ARG A 104 -4.54 -5.86 13.45
N GLY A 105 -5.54 -5.94 12.58
CA GLY A 105 -6.38 -4.82 12.20
C GLY A 105 -5.82 -4.02 11.02
N GLY A 106 -6.70 -3.22 10.42
CA GLY A 106 -6.42 -2.50 9.18
C GLY A 106 -6.04 -1.04 9.31
N ASP A 107 -5.81 -0.54 10.53
CA ASP A 107 -5.49 0.88 10.74
C ASP A 107 -4.20 1.27 10.03
N GLY A 108 -4.20 2.46 9.45
CA GLY A 108 -3.05 2.98 8.73
C GLY A 108 -3.32 4.31 8.04
N TRP A 109 -2.54 4.56 6.99
CA TRP A 109 -2.61 5.76 6.19
C TRP A 109 -2.62 5.43 4.71
N LEU A 110 -3.43 6.15 3.95
CA LEU A 110 -3.40 6.17 2.50
C LEU A 110 -2.94 7.55 2.04
N ARG A 111 -1.90 7.58 1.20
CA ARG A 111 -1.47 8.79 0.49
C ARG A 111 -1.88 8.71 -0.96
N ILE A 112 -2.64 9.70 -1.40
CA ILE A 112 -3.09 9.84 -2.77
C ILE A 112 -2.66 11.23 -3.24
N GLY A 113 -1.79 11.30 -4.25
CA GLY A 113 -1.12 12.54 -4.61
C GLY A 113 -0.28 13.08 -3.45
N ASP A 114 -0.58 14.30 -3.00
CA ASP A 114 0.12 14.98 -1.92
C ASP A 114 -0.60 14.92 -0.56
N GLU A 115 -1.79 14.33 -0.51
CA GLU A 115 -2.61 14.24 0.70
C GLU A 115 -2.53 12.85 1.32
N THR A 116 -2.55 12.80 2.65
CA THR A 116 -2.45 11.56 3.44
C THR A 116 -3.56 11.51 4.47
N TYR A 117 -4.37 10.45 4.40
CA TYR A 117 -5.56 10.26 5.23
C TYR A 117 -5.36 9.11 6.20
N ALA A 118 -5.83 9.27 7.44
CA ALA A 118 -5.93 8.16 8.38
C ALA A 118 -7.14 7.29 8.02
N MET A 119 -6.89 6.00 7.81
CA MET A 119 -7.87 5.07 7.26
C MET A 119 -7.79 3.71 7.97
N THR A 120 -8.87 2.94 7.91
CA THR A 120 -8.93 1.56 8.40
C THR A 120 -9.34 0.64 7.27
N ALA A 121 -8.50 -0.35 6.96
CA ALA A 121 -8.79 -1.38 5.97
C ALA A 121 -9.66 -2.50 6.56
N THR A 122 -10.67 -2.91 5.81
CA THR A 122 -11.47 -4.12 6.08
C THR A 122 -11.43 -5.01 4.85
N GLU A 123 -11.14 -6.30 5.05
CA GLU A 123 -11.24 -7.28 3.97
C GLU A 123 -12.71 -7.53 3.64
N ILE A 124 -13.05 -7.46 2.35
CA ILE A 124 -14.41 -7.70 1.86
C ILE A 124 -14.49 -9.12 1.31
N LEU A 125 -15.45 -9.88 1.84
CA LEU A 125 -15.68 -11.29 1.52
C LEU A 125 -17.03 -11.47 0.83
N GLY A 126 -17.27 -12.67 0.28
CA GLY A 126 -18.54 -13.02 -0.36
C GLY A 126 -18.79 -12.24 -1.66
N ASP A 127 -20.06 -12.03 -1.99
CA ASP A 127 -20.49 -11.45 -3.27
C ASP A 127 -20.19 -9.95 -3.37
N GLU A 128 -20.20 -9.23 -2.24
CA GLU A 128 -19.85 -7.79 -2.19
C GLU A 128 -18.44 -7.53 -2.74
N ARG A 129 -17.51 -8.48 -2.50
CA ARG A 129 -16.16 -8.47 -3.05
C ARG A 129 -16.18 -8.33 -4.57
N ILE A 130 -17.07 -9.05 -5.26
CA ILE A 130 -17.15 -9.05 -6.72
C ILE A 130 -17.58 -7.67 -7.23
N SER A 131 -18.60 -7.05 -6.64
CA SER A 131 -19.02 -5.70 -7.02
C SER A 131 -17.92 -4.65 -6.82
N MET A 132 -17.07 -4.81 -5.81
CA MET A 132 -15.91 -3.93 -5.63
C MET A 132 -14.79 -4.22 -6.63
N LEU A 133 -14.56 -5.48 -7.00
CA LEU A 133 -13.62 -5.86 -8.07
C LEU A 133 -14.07 -5.35 -9.43
N GLU A 134 -15.37 -5.30 -9.70
CA GLU A 134 -15.92 -4.71 -10.93
C GLU A 134 -15.57 -3.22 -11.01
N GLN A 135 -15.76 -2.47 -9.92
CA GLN A 135 -15.39 -1.05 -9.86
C GLN A 135 -13.88 -0.84 -10.02
N TRP A 136 -13.08 -1.63 -9.31
CA TRP A 136 -11.62 -1.57 -9.40
C TRP A 136 -11.13 -1.95 -10.80
N GLY A 137 -11.69 -3.01 -11.38
CA GLY A 137 -11.40 -3.52 -12.72
C GLY A 137 -11.77 -2.50 -13.79
N ALA A 138 -12.93 -1.85 -13.67
CA ALA A 138 -13.37 -0.80 -14.58
C ALA A 138 -12.35 0.35 -14.63
N LYS A 139 -11.84 0.81 -13.48
CA LYS A 139 -10.77 1.82 -13.43
C LYS A 139 -9.46 1.33 -14.07
N ALA A 140 -9.15 0.03 -13.93
CA ALA A 140 -8.00 -0.60 -14.57
C ALA A 140 -8.21 -0.93 -16.05
N GLY A 141 -9.41 -0.72 -16.61
CA GLY A 141 -9.77 -1.13 -17.97
C GLY A 141 -9.77 -2.66 -18.15
N ARG A 142 -10.29 -3.38 -17.16
CA ARG A 142 -10.32 -4.85 -17.07
C ARG A 142 -11.67 -5.36 -16.61
N SER A 143 -12.09 -6.50 -17.17
CA SER A 143 -13.20 -7.27 -16.62
C SER A 143 -12.74 -8.12 -15.44
N VAL A 144 -13.67 -8.42 -14.52
CA VAL A 144 -13.44 -9.41 -13.45
C VAL A 144 -13.13 -10.81 -13.98
N ASP A 145 -13.49 -11.08 -15.24
CA ASP A 145 -13.33 -12.37 -15.91
C ASP A 145 -12.03 -12.47 -16.70
N GLU A 146 -11.17 -11.47 -16.57
CA GLU A 146 -9.88 -11.39 -17.23
C GLU A 146 -8.76 -11.38 -16.20
N PRO A 147 -7.59 -11.95 -16.53
CA PRO A 147 -6.41 -11.78 -15.71
C PRO A 147 -5.92 -10.32 -15.79
N VAL A 148 -5.51 -9.75 -14.67
CA VAL A 148 -5.03 -8.36 -14.61
C VAL A 148 -3.78 -8.16 -15.48
N TYR A 149 -2.93 -9.18 -15.58
CA TYR A 149 -1.76 -9.25 -16.44
C TYR A 149 -1.49 -10.70 -16.88
N ALA A 150 -0.67 -10.88 -17.93
CA ALA A 150 -0.36 -12.21 -18.45
C ALA A 150 0.21 -13.14 -17.36
N GLY A 151 -0.46 -14.28 -17.14
CA GLY A 151 -0.07 -15.28 -16.14
C GLY A 151 -0.59 -15.04 -14.72
N ALA A 152 -1.40 -14.00 -14.49
CA ALA A 152 -2.17 -13.85 -13.24
C ALA A 152 -3.42 -14.73 -13.25
N GLU A 153 -3.94 -15.04 -12.06
CA GLU A 153 -5.32 -15.49 -11.86
C GLU A 153 -6.34 -14.45 -12.34
N LEU A 154 -7.60 -14.88 -12.50
CA LEU A 154 -8.68 -13.99 -12.89
C LEU A 154 -8.89 -12.94 -11.80
N LEU A 155 -9.26 -11.71 -12.20
CA LEU A 155 -9.51 -10.64 -11.24
C LEU A 155 -10.59 -11.01 -10.22
N ARG A 156 -11.61 -11.78 -10.59
CA ARG A 156 -12.64 -12.32 -9.67
C ARG A 156 -12.09 -13.13 -8.48
N ASP A 157 -10.88 -13.67 -8.62
CA ASP A 157 -10.21 -14.47 -7.58
C ASP A 157 -9.35 -13.61 -6.65
N TRP A 158 -9.23 -12.30 -6.91
CA TRP A 158 -8.44 -11.39 -6.09
C TRP A 158 -9.13 -11.05 -4.76
N GLU A 159 -8.30 -10.71 -3.78
CA GLU A 159 -8.71 -10.21 -2.47
C GLU A 159 -9.01 -8.71 -2.57
N VAL A 160 -10.05 -8.25 -1.87
CA VAL A 160 -10.43 -6.82 -1.83
C VAL A 160 -10.36 -6.30 -0.41
N PHE A 161 -9.84 -5.08 -0.29
CA PHE A 161 -9.82 -4.34 0.95
C PHE A 161 -10.46 -2.98 0.73
N PHE A 162 -11.48 -2.69 1.54
CA PHE A 162 -12.14 -1.40 1.57
C PHE A 162 -11.59 -0.58 2.73
N TRP A 163 -11.15 0.63 2.41
CA TRP A 163 -10.57 1.57 3.35
C TRP A 163 -11.57 2.67 3.64
N THR A 164 -12.00 2.77 4.89
CA THR A 164 -12.87 3.85 5.35
C THR A 164 -12.07 4.84 6.21
N PRO A 165 -12.48 6.11 6.30
CA PRO A 165 -11.89 7.06 7.24
C PRO A 165 -11.81 6.47 8.64
N ALA A 166 -10.65 6.60 9.29
CA ALA A 166 -10.53 6.19 10.68
C ALA A 166 -11.49 7.04 11.53
N SER A 167 -12.25 6.39 12.42
CA SER A 167 -12.99 7.10 13.46
C SER A 167 -11.99 7.94 14.26
N ALA A 168 -12.27 9.25 14.43
CA ALA A 168 -11.43 10.10 15.27
C ALA A 168 -11.23 9.39 16.61
N ALA A 169 -9.97 9.19 17.01
CA ALA A 169 -9.69 8.77 18.37
C ALA A 169 -10.24 9.87 19.30
N GLU A 170 -11.29 9.56 20.05
CA GLU A 170 -11.71 10.37 21.20
C GLU A 170 -10.61 10.45 22.26
#